data_AF-A0A644ZZA0-F1
#
_entry.id   AF-A0A644ZZA0-F1
#
_cell.length_a   1.000
_cell.length_b   1.000
_cell.length_c   1.000
_cell.angle_alpha   90.00
_cell.angle_beta   90.00
_cell.angle_gamma   90.00
#
_symmetry.space_group_name_H-M   'P 1'
#
loop_
_entity.id
_entity.type
_entity.pdbx_description
1 polymer ?
#
loop_
_entity_poly.entity_id
_entity_poly.type
_entity_poly.pdbx_seq_one_letter_code
_entity_poly.pdbx_strand_id
1 'polypeptide(L)' 'MAKFRVFRAAAALALSAALLTQPIYAAAFTDTSGNWAESAIEKWSEKYGVLNGYEDGTFHPDDPITRGAFAGILNRFLQ' A
#
# COMPACT_ATOMS: atom_id res chain seq x y z
N MET A 1 23.89 -24.65 37.07
CA MET A 1 22.69 -24.81 36.20
C MET A 1 22.01 -23.46 35.97
N ALA A 2 22.61 -22.55 35.19
CA ALA A 2 22.12 -21.18 35.00
C ALA A 2 22.19 -20.68 33.54
N LYS A 3 22.36 -21.58 32.56
CA LYS A 3 22.60 -21.22 31.14
C LYS A 3 21.33 -21.12 30.29
N PHE A 4 20.15 -21.44 30.83
CA PHE A 4 18.89 -21.53 30.07
C PHE A 4 17.96 -20.31 30.18
N ARG A 5 18.24 -19.36 31.09
CA ARG A 5 17.38 -18.18 31.30
C ARG A 5 17.57 -17.10 30.24
N VAL A 6 18.76 -17.03 29.64
CA VAL A 6 19.11 -16.02 28.63
C VAL A 6 18.50 -16.34 27.26
N PHE A 7 18.30 -17.63 26.93
CA PHE A 7 17.72 -18.07 25.66
C PHE A 7 16.22 -17.71 25.50
N ARG A 8 15.46 -17.59 26.60
CA ARG A 8 14.05 -17.16 26.54
C ARG A 8 13.91 -15.64 26.30
N ALA A 9 14.88 -14.85 26.75
CA ALA A 9 14.88 -13.40 26.57
C ALA A 9 15.24 -12.98 25.14
N ALA A 10 16.12 -13.73 24.46
CA ALA A 10 16.50 -13.46 23.07
C ALA A 10 15.33 -13.65 22.08
N ALA A 11 14.45 -14.62 22.33
CA ALA A 11 13.29 -14.88 21.47
C ALA A 11 12.22 -13.78 21.56
N ALA A 12 12.00 -13.20 22.75
CA ALA A 12 11.04 -12.11 22.94
C ALA A 12 11.52 -10.80 22.27
N LEU A 13 12.83 -10.52 22.30
CA LEU A 13 13.42 -9.37 21.61
C LEU A 13 13.36 -9.51 20.08
N ALA A 14 13.61 -10.71 19.55
CA ALA A 14 13.47 -10.99 18.11
C ALA A 14 12.01 -10.87 17.62
N LEU A 15 11.04 -11.32 18.43
CA LEU A 15 9.62 -11.18 18.10
C LEU A 15 9.16 -9.72 18.11
N SER A 16 9.68 -8.92 19.05
CA SER A 16 9.39 -7.48 19.13
C SER A 16 9.92 -6.70 17.92
N ALA A 17 11.13 -7.06 17.45
CA ALA A 17 11.74 -6.44 16.28
C ALA A 17 11.02 -6.82 14.96
N ALA A 18 10.49 -8.04 14.85
CA ALA A 18 9.74 -8.50 13.67
C ALA A 18 8.37 -7.82 13.49
N LEU A 19 7.76 -7.31 14.58
CA LEU A 19 6.55 -6.48 14.49
C LEU A 19 6.82 -5.06 13.95
N LEU A 20 8.06 -4.57 14.03
CA LEU A 20 8.44 -3.22 13.57
C LEU A 20 8.76 -3.17 12.07
N THR A 21 8.88 -4.32 11.41
CA THR A 21 9.26 -4.43 10.00
C THR A 21 8.12 -4.96 9.11
N GLN A 22 6.87 -4.80 9.54
CA GLN A 22 5.75 -5.15 8.67
C GLN A 22 5.79 -4.23 7.45
N PRO A 23 5.83 -4.77 6.21
CA PRO A 23 5.70 -3.94 5.03
C PRO A 23 4.36 -3.21 5.11
N ILE A 24 4.40 -1.88 5.08
CA ILE A 24 3.19 -1.08 4.92
C ILE A 24 2.76 -1.26 3.46
N TYR A 25 1.78 -2.13 3.22
CA TYR A 25 1.10 -2.18 1.94
C TYR A 25 0.25 -0.91 1.80
N ALA A 26 0.31 -0.26 0.64
CA ALA A 26 -0.67 0.76 0.31
C ALA A 26 -2.05 0.10 0.39
N ALA A 27 -2.98 0.71 1.13
CA ALA A 27 -4.32 0.16 1.25
C ALA A 27 -4.97 0.14 -0.15
N ALA A 28 -5.48 -1.01 -0.55
CA ALA A 28 -6.30 -1.12 -1.75
C ALA A 28 -7.53 -0.21 -1.63
N PHE A 29 -7.97 0.36 -2.74
CA PHE A 29 -9.13 1.25 -2.75
C PHE A 29 -10.40 0.46 -2.40
N THR A 30 -11.25 1.05 -1.58
CA THR A 30 -12.42 0.36 -1.00
C THR A 30 -13.56 0.13 -2.00
N ASP A 31 -13.53 0.81 -3.14
CA ASP A 31 -14.59 0.87 -4.16
C ASP A 31 -14.18 0.28 -5.52
N THR A 32 -13.03 -0.38 -5.61
CA THR A 32 -12.56 -0.96 -6.88
C THR A 32 -12.84 -2.46 -7.02
N SER A 33 -13.25 -3.14 -5.95
CA SER A 33 -13.43 -4.59 -5.97
C SER A 33 -14.54 -5.04 -6.92
N GLY A 34 -14.22 -5.93 -7.85
CA GLY A 34 -15.13 -6.41 -8.88
C GLY A 34 -15.32 -5.47 -10.07
N ASN A 35 -14.67 -4.29 -10.09
CA ASN A 35 -14.64 -3.43 -11.26
C ASN A 35 -13.69 -4.03 -12.32
N TRP A 36 -14.03 -3.93 -13.60
CA TRP A 36 -13.19 -4.45 -14.69
C TRP A 36 -11.79 -3.84 -14.71
N ALA A 37 -11.62 -2.64 -14.16
CA ALA A 37 -10.36 -1.91 -14.08
C ALA A 37 -9.55 -2.21 -12.81
N GLU A 38 -10.06 -3.00 -11.86
CA GLU A 38 -9.45 -3.28 -10.54
C GLU A 38 -7.96 -3.59 -10.65
N SER A 39 -7.59 -4.63 -11.42
CA SER A 39 -6.19 -5.05 -11.57
C SER A 39 -5.30 -4.00 -12.23
N ALA A 40 -5.87 -3.13 -13.08
CA ALA A 40 -5.11 -2.02 -13.68
C ALA A 40 -4.88 -0.91 -12.65
N ILE A 41 -5.90 -0.57 -11.88
CA ILE A 41 -5.83 0.45 -10.82
C ILE A 41 -4.81 0.03 -9.76
N GLU A 42 -4.89 -1.20 -9.25
CA GLU A 42 -3.94 -1.75 -8.28
C GLU A 42 -2.49 -1.68 -8.81
N LYS A 43 -2.26 -2.17 -10.04
CA LYS A 43 -0.93 -2.16 -10.64
C LYS A 43 -0.37 -0.74 -10.77
N TRP A 44 -1.19 0.23 -11.17
CA TRP A 44 -0.74 1.60 -11.37
C TRP A 44 -0.60 2.41 -10.08
N SER A 45 -1.36 2.04 -9.06
CA SER A 45 -1.22 2.56 -7.70
C SER A 45 0.02 1.98 -7.02
N GLU A 46 0.11 0.66 -6.87
CA GLU A 46 1.13 0.02 -6.04
C GLU A 46 2.49 -0.09 -6.71
N LYS A 47 2.53 -0.50 -7.98
CA LYS A 47 3.79 -0.78 -8.67
C LYS A 47 4.39 0.47 -9.28
N TYR A 48 3.55 1.35 -9.82
CA TYR A 48 4.00 2.56 -10.50
C TYR A 48 3.91 3.81 -9.61
N GLY A 49 3.08 3.82 -8.56
CA GLY A 49 2.96 4.97 -7.67
C GLY A 49 2.41 6.24 -8.34
N VAL A 50 1.68 6.10 -9.45
CA VAL A 50 1.21 7.24 -10.26
C VAL A 50 -0.26 7.59 -10.03
N LEU A 51 -1.03 6.64 -9.49
CA LEU A 51 -2.43 6.83 -9.09
C LEU A 51 -2.51 7.05 -7.59
N ASN A 52 -3.26 8.07 -7.20
CA ASN A 52 -3.65 8.33 -5.82
C ASN A 52 -5.18 8.33 -5.78
N GLY A 53 -5.74 7.74 -4.72
CA GLY A 53 -7.17 7.86 -4.43
C GLY A 53 -7.48 9.12 -3.62
N TYR A 54 -8.66 9.11 -3.02
CA TYR A 54 -9.15 10.18 -2.16
C TYR A 54 -8.83 9.88 -0.68
N GLU A 55 -8.95 10.90 0.17
CA GLU A 55 -8.63 10.80 1.60
C GLU A 55 -9.51 9.79 2.36
N ASP A 56 -10.68 9.45 1.81
CA ASP A 56 -11.60 8.46 2.35
C ASP A 56 -11.25 7.01 1.96
N GLY A 57 -10.19 6.79 1.18
CA GLY A 57 -9.75 5.47 0.75
C GLY A 57 -10.45 4.93 -0.49
N THR A 58 -11.10 5.78 -1.28
CA THR A 58 -11.76 5.42 -2.54
C THR A 58 -10.94 5.84 -3.77
N PHE A 59 -11.30 5.33 -4.95
CA PHE A 59 -10.70 5.68 -6.25
C PHE A 59 -11.69 6.33 -7.23
N HIS A 60 -12.97 6.01 -7.11
CA HIS A 60 -14.06 6.39 -8.01
C HIS A 60 -13.84 5.90 -9.45
N PRO A 61 -13.78 4.57 -9.70
CA PRO A 61 -13.37 4.01 -10.99
C PRO A 61 -14.31 4.36 -12.16
N ASP A 62 -15.57 4.68 -11.87
CA ASP A 62 -16.59 4.99 -12.88
C ASP A 62 -16.84 6.50 -13.05
N ASP A 63 -16.21 7.34 -12.22
CA ASP A 63 -16.34 8.80 -12.33
C ASP A 63 -15.47 9.36 -13.46
N PRO A 64 -15.93 10.42 -14.15
CA PRO A 64 -15.12 11.10 -15.14
C PRO A 64 -13.92 11.80 -14.48
N ILE A 65 -12.73 11.55 -15.02
CA ILE A 65 -11.52 12.27 -14.61
C ILE A 65 -11.44 13.67 -15.22
N THR A 66 -10.95 14.65 -14.47
CA THR A 66 -10.65 15.99 -15.00
C THR A 66 -9.36 16.01 -15.81
N ARG A 67 -9.23 16.96 -16.75
CA ARG A 67 -7.99 17.18 -17.51
C ARG A 67 -6.79 17.44 -16.60
N GLY A 68 -6.99 18.13 -15.48
CA GLY A 68 -5.94 18.43 -14.49
C GLY A 68 -5.46 17.18 -13.76
N ALA A 69 -6.39 16.32 -13.33
CA ALA A 69 -6.05 15.04 -12.70
C ALA A 69 -5.27 14.14 -13.67
N PHE A 70 -5.70 14.04 -14.93
CA PHE A 70 -4.96 13.30 -15.96
C PHE A 70 -3.54 13.86 -16.20
N ALA A 71 -3.39 15.18 -16.30
CA ALA A 71 -2.06 15.81 -16.42
C ALA A 71 -1.17 15.51 -15.21
N GLY A 72 -1.75 15.46 -13.99
CA GLY A 72 -1.03 15.06 -12.78
C GLY A 72 -0.52 13.62 -12.83
N ILE A 73 -1.32 12.68 -13.34
CA ILE A 73 -0.91 11.28 -13.56
C ILE A 73 0.26 11.22 -14.55
N LEU A 74 0.15 11.91 -15.69
CA LEU A 74 1.23 11.96 -16.68
C LEU A 74 2.51 12.56 -16.11
N ASN A 75 2.41 13.63 -15.32
CA ASN A 75 3.58 14.25 -14.70
C ASN A 75 4.30 13.27 -13.76
N ARG A 76 3.58 12.47 -12.96
CA ARG A 76 4.19 11.45 -12.09
C ARG A 76 4.83 10.32 -12.89
N PHE A 77 4.21 9.92 -13.99
CA PHE A 77 4.70 8.84 -14.84
C PHE A 77 6.01 9.18 -15.59
N LEU A 78 6.26 10.46 -15.85
CA LEU A 78 7.40 10.93 -16.64
C LEU A 78 8.66 11.30 -15.82
N GLN A 79 8.60 11.21 -14.49
CA GLN A 79 9.71 11.50 -13.57
C GLN A 79 10.50 10.22 -13.26
#